data_AF-A0A2G3PZ17-F1
#
_entry.id   AF-A0A2G3PZ17-F1
#
_cell.length_a   1.000
_cell.length_b   1.000
_cell.length_c   1.000
_cell.angle_alpha   90.00
_cell.angle_beta   90.00
_cell.angle_gamma   90.00
#
_symmetry.space_group_name_H-M   'P 1'
#
loop_
_entity.id
_entity.type
_entity.pdbx_description
1 polymer ?
#
loop_
_entity_poly.entity_id
_entity_poly.type
_entity_poly.pdbx_seq_one_letter_code
_entity_poly.pdbx_strand_id
1 'polypeptide(L)'
;MKVSKDLWIEKGVRRSSIRAIKQNKKSRQKVYVLCTSYHQDALFEVVESRFISSRYEHSSVLAITLTKTKAFERVYLLINALYNEQTTSYESLQAE
;
A
#
# COMPACT_ATOMS: atom_id res chain seq x y z
N MET A 1 -6.37 -8.01 -1.67
CA MET A 1 -6.09 -6.58 -1.74
C MET A 1 -6.56 -6.04 -3.06
N LYS A 2 -7.34 -4.97 -3.03
CA LYS A 2 -7.62 -4.16 -4.22
C LYS A 2 -6.37 -3.34 -4.57
N VAL A 3 -6.29 -2.86 -5.82
CA VAL A 3 -5.20 -1.99 -6.26
C VAL A 3 -5.75 -0.59 -6.43
N SER A 4 -5.19 0.38 -5.71
CA SER A 4 -5.60 1.78 -5.88
C SER A 4 -5.26 2.28 -7.29
N LYS A 5 -6.09 3.20 -7.81
CA LYS A 5 -5.86 3.86 -9.11
C LYS A 5 -4.51 4.59 -9.12
N ASP A 6 -4.09 5.09 -7.95
CA ASP A 6 -2.85 5.84 -7.75
C ASP A 6 -1.70 4.99 -7.19
N LEU A 7 -1.71 3.66 -7.46
CA LEU A 7 -0.68 2.75 -6.98
C LEU A 7 0.73 3.23 -7.37
N TRP A 8 1.54 3.55 -6.36
CA TRP A 8 2.94 3.89 -6.56
C TRP A 8 3.85 2.67 -6.35
N ILE A 9 4.77 2.42 -7.29
CA ILE A 9 5.70 1.28 -7.21
C ILE A 9 7.13 1.79 -7.29
N GLU A 10 7.94 1.45 -6.29
CA GLU A 10 9.35 1.79 -6.29
C GLU A 10 10.11 1.09 -7.43
N LYS A 11 11.00 1.83 -8.09
CA LYS A 11 11.92 1.26 -9.09
C LYS A 11 12.75 0.14 -8.46
N GLY A 12 12.77 -1.02 -9.12
CA GLY A 12 13.50 -2.22 -8.65
C GLY A 12 12.62 -3.28 -7.98
N VAL A 13 11.34 -2.98 -7.72
CA VAL A 13 10.37 -4.01 -7.34
C VAL A 13 10.14 -4.95 -8.53
N ARG A 14 10.28 -6.26 -8.31
CA ARG A 14 10.10 -7.27 -9.36
C ARG A 14 8.63 -7.37 -9.76
N ARG A 15 8.36 -7.55 -11.06
CA ARG A 15 6.99 -7.77 -11.59
C ARG A 15 6.26 -8.94 -10.93
N SER A 16 6.98 -10.00 -10.55
CA SER A 16 6.44 -11.14 -9.82
C SER A 16 5.95 -10.75 -8.43
N SER A 17 6.68 -9.87 -7.73
CA SER A 17 6.26 -9.32 -6.43
C SER A 17 4.97 -8.54 -6.57
N ILE A 18 4.91 -7.63 -7.55
CA ILE A 18 3.69 -6.83 -7.83
C ILE A 18 2.51 -7.76 -8.07
N ARG A 19 2.66 -8.76 -8.95
CA ARG A 19 1.62 -9.73 -9.26
C ARG A 19 1.17 -10.51 -8.01
N ALA A 20 2.11 -10.95 -7.17
CA ALA A 20 1.79 -11.65 -5.94
C ALA A 20 0.96 -10.77 -4.99
N ILE A 21 1.38 -9.52 -4.77
CA ILE A 21 0.63 -8.58 -3.91
C ILE A 21 -0.78 -8.32 -4.46
N LYS A 22 -0.91 -8.10 -5.77
CA LYS A 22 -2.22 -7.93 -6.44
C LYS A 22 -3.15 -9.14 -6.26
N GLN A 23 -2.59 -10.33 -6.10
CA GLN A 23 -3.33 -11.57 -5.84
C GLN A 23 -3.50 -11.87 -4.34
N ASN A 24 -3.19 -10.91 -3.46
CA ASN A 24 -3.17 -11.11 -2.00
C ASN A 24 -2.26 -12.27 -1.54
N LYS A 25 -1.14 -12.47 -2.24
CA LYS A 25 -0.17 -13.53 -1.97
C LYS A 25 1.15 -12.97 -1.49
N LYS A 26 1.87 -13.78 -0.72
CA LYS A 26 3.23 -13.50 -0.27
C LYS A 26 4.17 -13.37 -1.47
N SER A 27 5.04 -12.39 -1.45
CA SER A 27 6.13 -12.26 -2.44
C SER A 27 7.38 -13.00 -1.96
N ARG A 28 8.14 -13.56 -2.91
CA ARG A 28 9.50 -14.09 -2.63
C ARG A 28 10.53 -12.99 -2.44
N GLN A 29 10.30 -11.81 -3.02
CA GLN A 29 11.11 -10.63 -2.72
C GLN A 29 10.58 -9.98 -1.44
N LYS A 30 11.50 -9.68 -0.52
CA LYS A 30 11.19 -8.83 0.63
C LYS A 30 10.87 -7.42 0.12
N VAL A 31 9.60 -7.06 0.23
CA VAL A 31 9.08 -5.73 -0.11
C VAL A 31 8.13 -5.30 1.00
N TYR A 32 7.94 -3.99 1.14
CA TYR A 32 6.99 -3.40 2.06
C TYR A 32 5.81 -2.86 1.26
N VAL A 33 4.61 -3.10 1.75
CA VAL A 33 3.36 -2.73 1.11
C VAL A 33 2.66 -1.73 2.00
N LEU A 34 2.47 -0.53 1.47
CA LEU A 34 1.59 0.47 2.06
C LEU A 34 0.18 0.24 1.55
N CYS A 35 -0.77 0.12 2.46
CA CYS A 35 -2.17 -0.11 2.14
C CYS A 35 -3.10 0.58 3.13
N THR A 36 -4.39 0.62 2.81
CA THR A 36 -5.41 0.96 3.81
C THR A 36 -5.44 -0.14 4.87
N SER A 37 -5.46 0.25 6.15
CA SER A 37 -5.46 -0.75 7.23
C SER A 37 -6.77 -1.54 7.21
N TYR A 38 -6.70 -2.79 7.64
CA TYR A 38 -7.89 -3.58 7.94
C TYR A 38 -8.36 -3.36 9.39
N HIS A 39 -7.58 -2.64 10.21
CA HIS A 39 -7.95 -2.22 11.55
C HIS A 39 -8.81 -0.96 11.50
N GLN A 40 -9.86 -0.88 12.32
CA GLN A 40 -10.76 0.26 12.35
C GLN A 40 -10.10 1.54 12.89
N ASP A 41 -9.04 1.40 13.69
CA ASP A 41 -8.38 2.53 14.37
C ASP A 41 -7.23 3.15 13.55
N ALA A 42 -6.94 2.63 12.36
CA ALA A 42 -5.83 3.10 11.52
C ALA A 42 -6.26 3.31 10.07
N LEU A 43 -5.89 4.45 9.48
CA LEU A 43 -6.17 4.71 8.06
C LEU A 43 -5.25 3.94 7.13
N PHE A 44 -3.97 3.80 7.52
CA PHE A 44 -2.90 3.22 6.70
C PHE A 44 -2.08 2.22 7.49
N GLU A 45 -1.50 1.27 6.76
CA GLU A 45 -0.63 0.25 7.34
C GLU A 45 0.53 -0.08 6.39
N VAL A 46 1.71 -0.28 6.97
CA VAL A 46 2.90 -0.75 6.26
C VAL A 46 3.17 -2.20 6.67
N VAL A 47 2.94 -3.13 5.75
CA VAL A 47 3.11 -4.56 5.98
C VAL A 47 4.24 -5.12 5.13
N GLU A 48 5.07 -5.99 5.70
CA GLU A 48 6.07 -6.74 4.92
C GLU A 48 5.37 -7.83 4.10
N SER A 49 5.80 -8.03 2.84
CA SER A 49 5.13 -8.93 1.89
C SER A 49 4.89 -10.36 2.39
N ARG A 50 5.74 -10.86 3.29
CA ARG A 50 5.60 -12.19 3.90
C ARG A 50 4.43 -12.32 4.89
N PHE A 51 3.94 -11.20 5.40
CA PHE A 51 2.83 -11.14 6.37
C PHE A 51 1.47 -10.84 5.72
N ILE A 52 1.44 -10.61 4.41
CA ILE A 52 0.19 -10.49 3.66
C ILE A 52 -0.60 -11.81 3.78
N SER A 53 -1.87 -11.65 4.12
CA SER A 53 -2.80 -12.71 4.45
C SER A 53 -4.22 -12.33 4.02
N SER A 54 -5.19 -13.23 4.24
CA SER A 54 -6.61 -12.99 3.95
C SER A 54 -7.18 -11.76 4.65
N ARG A 55 -6.60 -11.32 5.79
CA ARG A 55 -7.05 -10.10 6.49
C ARG A 55 -7.01 -8.83 5.64
N TYR A 56 -6.12 -8.77 4.65
CA TYR A 56 -5.99 -7.65 3.74
C TYR A 56 -6.85 -7.78 2.47
N GLU A 57 -7.80 -8.72 2.44
CA GLU A 57 -8.64 -8.95 1.24
C GLU A 57 -9.30 -7.66 0.76
N HIS A 58 -9.89 -6.91 1.69
CA HIS A 58 -10.58 -5.63 1.45
C HIS A 58 -9.67 -4.39 1.51
N SER A 59 -8.39 -4.56 1.85
CA SER A 59 -7.43 -3.44 1.85
C SER A 59 -7.07 -3.01 0.43
N SER A 60 -6.86 -1.70 0.23
CA SER A 60 -6.37 -1.13 -1.02
C SER A 60 -4.86 -0.94 -0.95
N VAL A 61 -4.11 -1.48 -1.91
CA VAL A 61 -2.67 -1.24 -2.03
C VAL A 61 -2.44 0.15 -2.61
N LEU A 62 -1.63 0.94 -1.90
CA LEU A 62 -1.31 2.32 -2.25
C LEU A 62 0.15 2.44 -2.71
N ALA A 63 1.06 1.69 -2.10
CA ALA A 63 2.44 1.63 -2.57
C ALA A 63 3.13 0.29 -2.31
N ILE A 64 4.14 -0.03 -3.14
CA ILE A 64 5.06 -1.16 -2.94
C ILE A 64 6.50 -0.65 -2.99
N THR A 65 7.25 -0.87 -1.92
CA THR A 65 8.62 -0.36 -1.72
C THR A 65 9.61 -1.47 -1.35
N LEU A 66 10.89 -1.21 -1.53
CA LEU A 66 11.98 -2.13 -1.14
C LEU A 66 12.36 -1.97 0.34
N THR A 67 12.13 -0.78 0.91
CA THR A 67 12.48 -0.47 2.30
C THR A 67 11.29 0.07 3.08
N LYS A 68 11.29 -0.18 4.40
CA LYS A 68 10.26 0.33 5.31
C LYS A 68 10.28 1.86 5.37
N THR A 69 11.46 2.47 5.33
CA THR A 69 11.64 3.93 5.34
C THR A 69 10.91 4.60 4.19
N LYS A 70 11.07 4.09 2.96
CA LYS A 70 10.35 4.63 1.79
C LYS A 70 8.84 4.45 1.89
N ALA A 71 8.37 3.37 2.51
CA ALA A 71 6.94 3.21 2.75
C ALA A 71 6.41 4.30 3.69
N PHE A 72 7.15 4.64 4.75
CA PHE A 72 6.78 5.73 5.66
C PHE A 72 6.86 7.11 5.01
N GLU A 73 7.88 7.37 4.17
CA GLU A 73 7.93 8.60 3.36
C GLU A 73 6.68 8.73 2.49
N ARG A 74 6.18 7.63 1.91
CA ARG A 74 4.93 7.63 1.15
C ARG A 74 3.69 7.86 2.00
N VAL A 75 3.65 7.34 3.23
CA VAL A 75 2.58 7.67 4.18
C VAL A 75 2.57 9.17 4.46
N TYR A 76 3.72 9.77 4.74
CA TYR A 76 3.84 11.21 5.01
C TYR A 76 3.30 12.04 3.84
N LEU A 77 3.68 11.71 2.60
CA LEU A 77 3.21 12.42 1.42
C LEU A 77 1.70 12.29 1.22
N LEU A 78 1.11 11.11 1.48
CA LEU A 78 -0.33 10.93 1.40
C LEU A 78 -1.08 11.73 2.46
N ILE A 79 -0.60 11.74 3.70
CA ILE A 79 -1.20 12.55 4.77
C ILE A 79 -1.12 14.03 4.42
N ASN A 80 0.02 14.50 3.90
CA ASN A 80 0.17 15.89 3.49
C ASN A 80 -0.82 16.26 2.37
N ALA A 81 -0.98 15.40 1.36
CA ALA A 81 -1.93 15.62 0.27
C ALA A 81 -3.39 15.66 0.74
N LEU A 82 -3.75 14.79 1.69
CA LEU A 82 -5.10 14.72 2.26
C LEU A 82 -5.44 15.94 3.11
N TYR A 83 -4.55 16.35 4.02
CA TYR A 83 -4.89 17.30 5.07
C TYR A 83 -4.37 18.73 4.84
N ASN A 84 -3.21 18.88 4.20
CA ASN A 84 -2.59 20.20 4.05
C ASN A 84 -2.84 20.81 2.67
N GLU A 85 -2.90 19.98 1.62
CA GLU A 85 -3.12 20.46 0.25
C GLU A 85 -4.57 20.26 -0.23
N GLN A 86 -5.36 19.42 0.44
CA GLN A 86 -6.72 19.00 0.04
C GLN A 86 -6.83 18.59 -1.44
N THR A 87 -5.74 18.07 -2.01
CA THR A 87 -5.67 17.68 -3.43
C THR A 87 -6.18 16.27 -3.68
N THR A 88 -6.45 15.50 -2.62
CA THR A 88 -6.88 14.10 -2.68
C THR A 88 -7.88 13.82 -1.56
N SER A 89 -8.92 13.02 -1.78
CA SER A 89 -9.83 12.56 -0.73
C SER A 89 -9.45 11.15 -0.26
N TYR A 90 -9.79 10.77 0.97
CA TYR A 90 -9.48 9.43 1.46
C TYR A 90 -10.26 8.37 0.68
N GLU A 91 -11.49 8.69 0.30
CA GLU A 91 -12.37 7.85 -0.51
C GLU A 91 -11.77 7.58 -1.89
N SER A 92 -11.08 8.55 -2.51
CA SER A 92 -10.46 8.35 -3.83
C SER A 92 -9.27 7.40 -3.81
N LEU A 93 -8.61 7.25 -2.65
CA LEU A 93 -7.52 6.29 -2.47
C LEU A 93 -8.02 4.85 -2.39
N GLN A 94 -9.28 4.65 -2.00
CA GLN A 94 -9.91 3.34 -1.96
C GLN A 94 -10.37 2.95 -3.37
N ALA A 95 -10.09 1.70 -3.75
CA ALA A 95 -10.56 1.20 -5.04
C ALA A 95 -12.08 0.99 -5.01
N GLU A 96 -12.78 1.60 -5.97
CA GLU A 96 -14.15 1.26 -6.38
C GLU A 96 -14.22 -0.23 -6.77
#